data_AF-A0A3D3XIC9-F1
#
_entry.id   AF-A0A3D3XIC9-F1
#
_cell.length_a   1.000
_cell.length_b   1.000
_cell.length_c   1.000
_cell.angle_alpha   90.00
_cell.angle_beta   90.00
_cell.angle_gamma   90.00
#
_symmetry.space_group_name_H-M   'P 1'
#
loop_
_entity.id
_entity.type
_entity.pdbx_description
1 polymer ?
#
loop_
_entity_poly.entity_id
_entity_poly.type
_entity_poly.pdbx_seq_one_letter_code
_entity_poly.pdbx_strand_id
1 'polypeptide(L)' 'MKVIQLLPELNEGGVERGVVETNREFQKLGHKSHVVSAGGHMAETIKIDG' A
#
# COMPACT_ATOMS: atom_id res chain seq x y z
N MET A 1 1.15 -14.99 -4.18
CA MET A 1 1.81 -14.19 -5.24
C MET A 1 2.69 -13.12 -4.60
N LYS A 2 3.69 -12.57 -5.31
CA LYS A 2 4.44 -11.38 -4.87
C LYS A 2 3.99 -10.18 -5.71
N VAL A 3 3.56 -9.10 -5.06
CA VAL A 3 3.07 -7.88 -5.70
C VAL A 3 3.91 -6.69 -5.21
N ILE A 4 4.25 -5.78 -6.12
CA ILE A 4 4.93 -4.52 -5.80
C ILE A 4 4.08 -3.38 -6.36
N GLN A 5 3.76 -2.41 -5.50
CA GLN A 5 3.09 -1.17 -5.86
C GLN A 5 4.12 -0.03 -5.74
N LEU A 6 4.36 0.69 -6.84
CA LEU A 6 5.30 1.80 -6.89
C LEU A 6 4.54 3.08 -7.19
N LEU A 7 4.70 4.09 -6.34
CA LEU A 7 4.10 5.41 -6.52
C LEU A 7 4.99 6.49 -5.90
N PRO A 8 4.89 7.76 -6.33
CA PRO A 8 5.73 8.84 -5.79
C PRO A 8 5.53 9.05 -4.28
N GLU A 9 4.29 9.14 -3.81
CA GLU A 9 3.95 9.46 -2.42
C GLU A 9 2.60 8.85 -2.00
N LEU A 10 2.39 8.70 -0.70
CA LEU A 10 1.17 8.17 -0.06
C LEU A 10 0.50 9.28 0.75
N ASN A 11 0.05 10.37 0.10
CA ASN A 11 -0.66 11.47 0.77
C ASN A 11 -2.16 11.13 0.93
N GLU A 12 -3.10 11.84 0.28
CA GLU A 12 -4.54 11.59 0.43
C GLU A 12 -5.32 11.65 -0.90
N GLY A 13 -4.73 11.14 -1.97
CA GLY A 13 -5.38 11.03 -3.27
C GLY A 13 -6.18 9.74 -3.45
N GLY A 14 -6.89 9.65 -4.59
CA GLY A 14 -7.68 8.47 -4.94
C GLY A 14 -6.84 7.23 -5.24
N VAL A 15 -5.65 7.42 -5.82
CA VAL A 15 -4.74 6.31 -6.18
C VAL A 15 -4.15 5.69 -4.91
N GLU A 16 -3.77 6.54 -3.96
CA GLU A 16 -3.15 6.21 -2.68
C GLU A 16 -4.11 5.42 -1.80
N ARG A 17 -5.38 5.85 -1.74
CA ARG A 17 -6.45 5.06 -1.09
C ARG A 17 -6.60 3.68 -1.72
N GLY A 18 -6.59 3.60 -3.06
CA GLY A 18 -6.60 2.33 -3.77
C GLY A 18 -5.40 1.45 -3.42
N VAL A 19 -4.19 2.02 -3.29
CA VAL A 19 -2.98 1.28 -2.89
C VAL A 19 -3.10 0.68 -1.49
N VAL A 20 -3.65 1.45 -0.54
CA VAL A 20 -3.87 0.99 0.83
C VAL A 20 -4.90 -0.14 0.88
N GLU A 21 -6.07 0.07 0.27
CA GLU A 21 -7.13 -0.94 0.23
C GLU A 21 -6.65 -2.23 -0.45
N THR A 22 -5.97 -2.10 -1.59
CA THR A 22 -5.50 -3.27 -2.34
C THR A 22 -4.35 -3.98 -1.62
N ASN A 23 -3.44 -3.25 -0.95
CA ASN A 23 -2.40 -3.86 -0.10
C ASN A 23 -3.05 -4.78 0.95
N ARG A 24 -4.05 -4.25 1.67
CA ARG A 24 -4.78 -4.98 2.71
C ARG A 24 -5.45 -6.23 2.16
N GLU A 25 -6.12 -6.14 1.01
CA GLU A 25 -6.77 -7.29 0.39
C GLU A 25 -5.76 -8.34 -0.10
N PHE A 26 -4.63 -7.93 -0.68
CA PHE A 26 -3.57 -8.86 -1.06
C PHE A 26 -3.04 -9.65 0.14
N GLN A 27 -2.86 -9.00 1.28
CA GLN A 27 -2.41 -9.66 2.49
C GLN A 27 -3.45 -10.65 3.04
N LYS A 28 -4.72 -10.26 3.07
CA LYS A 28 -5.83 -11.17 3.46
C LYS A 28 -5.89 -12.42 2.57
N LEU A 29 -5.56 -12.29 1.28
CA LEU A 29 -5.47 -13.39 0.32
C LEU A 29 -4.16 -14.19 0.40
N GLY A 30 -3.30 -13.92 1.40
CA GLY A 30 -2.02 -14.61 1.59
C GLY A 30 -0.96 -14.25 0.54
N HIS A 31 -1.11 -13.13 -0.15
CA HIS A 31 -0.10 -12.62 -1.06
C HIS A 31 0.92 -11.74 -0.32
N LYS A 32 2.17 -11.76 -0.77
CA LYS A 32 3.22 -10.86 -0.26
C LYS A 32 3.16 -9.56 -1.04
N SER A 33 2.66 -8.51 -0.42
CA SER A 33 2.52 -7.17 -1.00
C SER A 33 3.64 -6.26 -0.49
N HIS A 34 4.24 -5.46 -1.37
CA HIS A 34 5.23 -4.43 -1.00
C HIS A 34 4.81 -3.12 -1.63
N VAL A 35 4.88 -2.03 -0.86
CA VAL A 35 4.61 -0.67 -1.36
C VAL A 35 5.89 0.14 -1.24
N VAL A 36 6.28 0.79 -2.33
CA VAL A 36 7.46 1.66 -2.39
C VAL A 36 6.97 3.06 -2.75
N SER A 37 7.22 4.01 -1.86
CA SER A 37 6.95 5.44 -2.06
C SER A 37 7.97 6.31 -1.32
N ALA A 38 7.98 7.61 -1.59
CA ALA A 38 8.79 8.59 -0.86
C ALA A 38 8.20 8.97 0.53
N GLY A 39 7.27 8.17 1.07
CA GLY A 39 6.55 8.46 2.32
C GLY A 39 5.15 9.03 2.06
N GLY A 40 4.64 9.83 2.99
CA GLY A 40 3.30 10.44 2.94
C GLY A 40 2.43 10.05 4.14
N HIS A 41 1.31 10.76 4.31
CA HIS A 41 0.39 10.58 5.45
C HIS A 41 -0.16 9.15 5.61
N MET A 42 -0.44 8.45 4.52
CA MET A 42 -0.99 7.08 4.53
C MET A 42 0.09 5.98 4.61
N ALA A 43 1.38 6.34 4.63
CA ALA A 43 2.46 5.35 4.72
C ALA A 43 2.41 4.55 6.04
N GLU A 44 1.96 5.17 7.14
CA GLU A 44 1.77 4.48 8.42
C GLU A 44 0.66 3.43 8.35
N THR A 45 -0.39 3.66 7.57
CA THR A 45 -1.47 2.67 7.38
C THR A 45 -0.94 1.41 6.71
N ILE A 46 -0.07 1.54 5.69
CA ILE A 46 0.58 0.39 5.06
C ILE A 46 1.42 -0.40 6.08
N LYS A 47 2.17 0.28 6.95
CA LYS A 47 3.00 -0.37 7.98
C LYS A 47 2.16 -1.11 9.02
N ILE A 48 0.99 -0.58 9.37
CA ILE A 48 0.05 -1.20 10.31
C ILE A 48 -0.62 -2.43 9.69
N ASP A 49 -0.95 -2.37 8.40
CA ASP A 49 -1.62 -3.47 7.70
C ASP A 49 -0.70 -4.69 7.54
N GLY A 50 0.62 -4.51 7.45
CA GLY A 50 1.64 -5.58 7.41
C GLY A 50 2.33 -5.75 6.06
#